data_AF-A0A117V502-F1
#
_entry.id   AF-A0A117V502-F1
#
_cell.length_a   1.000
_cell.length_b   1.000
_cell.length_c   1.000
_cell.angle_alpha   90.00
_cell.angle_beta   90.00
_cell.angle_gamma   90.00
#
_symmetry.space_group_name_H-M   'P 1'
#
loop_
_entity.id
_entity.type
_entity.pdbx_description
1 polymer ?
#
loop_
_entity_poly.entity_id
_entity_poly.type
_entity_poly.pdbx_seq_one_letter_code
_entity_poly.pdbx_strand_id
1 'polypeptide(L)'
;MREVDPFAYYAHHASAIGGFGGGELSPNPLYCLHTYYMDMQAGPAKFEVQMHNVRASFGELMLCVHAQRRDSDENASLVAGSRVDVVTDKPSDLHATIAFFALRNVQYALYGYFDQGSDMRADGVKVVLHESDGEAGDYIEPPRSILASQQMKREVRPANALIHVVPPRLTAPVSQDFTRIQQRELKASGHGESADEWAEALALNALKAFGVTVPALEGVVVGPCSQQFCTALTDARFSIVEVPAEPVPPPDFGLFGDFMVWPQGLGEIDDAAQRWETVKGWFARLKIGGLGMITCRYRPNEIPSASNTAARNINQNEIGRWALRLIGDGYSVAPLAFSAADDLVLDADGLARFALIAKRI
;
A
#
# COMPACT_ATOMS: atom_id res chain seq x y z
N MET A 1 -5.56 -3.51 -25.76
CA MET A 1 -5.69 -2.04 -25.61
C MET A 1 -7.06 -1.58 -26.12
N ARG A 2 -7.78 -0.76 -25.36
CA ARG A 2 -9.14 -0.26 -25.70
C ARG A 2 -9.28 1.21 -25.32
N GLU A 3 -9.70 2.06 -26.24
CA GLU A 3 -10.10 3.43 -25.92
C GLU A 3 -11.46 3.42 -25.23
N VAL A 4 -11.62 4.23 -24.17
CA VAL A 4 -12.85 4.29 -23.38
C VAL A 4 -13.30 5.74 -23.26
N ASP A 5 -14.60 5.96 -23.34
CA ASP A 5 -15.18 7.30 -23.24
C ASP A 5 -15.03 7.83 -21.79
N PRO A 6 -14.28 8.92 -21.56
CA PRO A 6 -14.06 9.49 -20.24
C PRO A 6 -15.33 10.02 -19.58
N PHE A 7 -16.42 10.26 -20.33
CA PHE A 7 -17.64 10.89 -19.81
C PHE A 7 -18.85 9.96 -19.82
N ALA A 8 -18.68 8.68 -20.17
CA ALA A 8 -19.78 7.76 -20.40
C ALA A 8 -20.72 7.55 -19.20
N TYR A 9 -20.20 7.59 -17.95
CA TYR A 9 -21.04 7.34 -16.78
C TYR A 9 -21.97 8.52 -16.45
N TYR A 10 -21.49 9.75 -16.64
CA TYR A 10 -22.25 10.98 -16.42
C TYR A 10 -22.36 11.79 -17.72
N ALA A 11 -22.84 11.16 -18.79
CA ALA A 11 -22.81 11.71 -20.15
C ALA A 11 -23.47 13.09 -20.31
N HIS A 12 -24.44 13.43 -19.45
CA HIS A 12 -25.16 14.71 -19.51
C HIS A 12 -24.55 15.81 -18.64
N HIS A 13 -23.64 15.47 -17.72
CA HIS A 13 -23.08 16.42 -16.77
C HIS A 13 -21.80 17.07 -17.29
N ALA A 14 -21.71 18.38 -17.10
CA ALA A 14 -20.54 19.19 -17.41
C ALA A 14 -19.35 18.77 -16.54
N SER A 15 -18.21 18.65 -17.19
CA SER A 15 -16.92 18.46 -16.52
C SER A 15 -16.44 19.78 -15.93
N ALA A 16 -15.73 19.69 -14.79
CA ALA A 16 -14.95 20.79 -14.24
C ALA A 16 -13.72 21.12 -15.11
N ILE A 17 -13.30 20.21 -16.00
CA ILE A 17 -12.35 20.53 -17.06
C ILE A 17 -13.10 21.34 -18.11
N GLY A 18 -12.74 22.62 -18.25
CA GLY A 18 -13.50 23.55 -19.08
C GLY A 18 -13.65 23.09 -20.54
N GLY A 19 -14.89 23.00 -21.02
CA GLY A 19 -15.22 22.63 -22.40
C GLY A 19 -15.56 21.15 -22.62
N PHE A 20 -15.58 20.32 -21.58
CA PHE A 20 -15.88 18.89 -21.68
C PHE A 20 -17.13 18.45 -20.91
N GLY A 21 -17.57 17.21 -21.17
CA GLY A 21 -18.78 16.61 -20.60
C GLY A 21 -20.06 17.04 -21.31
N GLY A 22 -21.18 16.93 -20.61
CA GLY A 22 -22.48 17.37 -21.09
C GLY A 22 -22.83 18.82 -20.72
N GLY A 23 -24.07 19.23 -20.99
CA GLY A 23 -24.52 20.60 -20.76
C GLY A 23 -25.13 20.87 -19.38
N GLU A 24 -25.35 19.84 -18.57
CA GLU A 24 -26.03 19.96 -17.28
C GLU A 24 -25.04 20.17 -16.14
N LEU A 25 -25.41 20.91 -15.10
CA LEU A 25 -24.55 21.07 -13.94
C LEU A 25 -24.42 19.73 -13.20
N SER A 26 -23.19 19.26 -13.00
CA SER A 26 -22.90 18.08 -12.18
C SER A 26 -23.34 18.31 -10.72
N PRO A 27 -23.95 17.30 -10.05
CA PRO A 27 -24.20 17.34 -8.60
C PRO A 27 -22.93 17.54 -7.79
N ASN A 28 -21.79 17.07 -8.30
CA ASN A 28 -20.47 17.37 -7.76
C ASN A 28 -19.78 18.40 -8.66
N PRO A 29 -19.60 19.66 -8.21
CA PRO A 29 -18.95 20.71 -9.02
C PRO A 29 -17.46 20.43 -9.28
N LEU A 30 -16.86 19.47 -8.58
CA LEU A 30 -15.46 19.06 -8.74
C LEU A 30 -15.29 17.88 -9.70
N TYR A 31 -16.38 17.35 -10.26
CA TYR A 31 -16.37 16.23 -11.20
C TYR A 31 -15.58 16.54 -12.47
N CYS A 32 -14.59 15.73 -12.81
CA CYS A 32 -13.82 15.87 -14.05
C CYS A 32 -14.20 14.83 -15.10
N LEU A 33 -14.13 13.54 -14.77
CA LEU A 33 -14.41 12.45 -15.71
C LEU A 33 -14.88 11.20 -14.95
N HIS A 34 -15.67 10.35 -15.60
CA HIS A 34 -16.07 9.04 -15.08
C HIS A 34 -16.39 8.10 -16.25
N THR A 35 -15.54 7.10 -16.47
CA THR A 35 -15.82 6.05 -17.47
C THR A 35 -16.94 5.15 -16.96
N TYR A 36 -17.65 4.45 -17.85
CA TYR A 36 -18.61 3.46 -17.39
C TYR A 36 -17.92 2.32 -16.61
N TYR A 37 -18.63 1.66 -15.70
CA TYR A 37 -18.13 0.43 -15.07
C TYR A 37 -18.10 -0.68 -16.11
N MET A 38 -16.90 -1.17 -16.42
CA MET A 38 -16.69 -2.15 -17.46
C MET A 38 -16.03 -3.40 -16.92
N ASP A 39 -16.40 -4.53 -17.51
CA ASP A 39 -15.70 -5.77 -17.28
C ASP A 39 -14.32 -5.72 -17.92
N MET A 40 -13.39 -6.39 -17.25
CA MET A 40 -12.00 -6.49 -17.65
C MET A 40 -11.53 -7.94 -17.50
N GLN A 41 -10.54 -8.30 -18.32
CA GLN A 41 -9.79 -9.54 -18.12
C GLN A 41 -9.08 -9.49 -16.77
N ALA A 42 -9.17 -10.58 -16.01
CA ALA A 42 -8.45 -10.68 -14.76
C ALA A 42 -6.94 -10.65 -15.03
N GLY A 43 -6.19 -9.83 -14.29
CA GLY A 43 -4.80 -9.57 -14.61
C GLY A 43 -4.38 -8.12 -14.34
N PRO A 44 -3.09 -7.81 -14.60
CA PRO A 44 -2.62 -6.44 -14.56
C PRO A 44 -3.34 -5.60 -15.62
N ALA A 45 -3.86 -4.46 -15.19
CA ALA A 45 -4.51 -3.49 -16.04
C ALA A 45 -3.98 -2.10 -15.71
N LYS A 46 -4.10 -1.17 -16.66
CA LYS A 46 -3.86 0.24 -16.39
C LYS A 46 -4.80 1.13 -17.17
N PHE A 47 -5.25 2.20 -16.53
CA PHE A 47 -5.80 3.34 -17.24
C PHE A 47 -4.69 4.32 -17.58
N GLU A 48 -4.72 4.80 -18.80
CA GLU A 48 -3.85 5.85 -19.32
C GLU A 48 -4.73 7.04 -19.69
N VAL A 49 -4.45 8.19 -19.07
CA VAL A 49 -5.17 9.44 -19.29
C VAL A 49 -4.24 10.40 -20.00
N GLN A 50 -4.66 10.84 -21.18
CA GLN A 50 -3.94 11.81 -22.00
C GLN A 50 -4.80 13.06 -22.11
N MET A 51 -4.24 14.22 -21.79
CA MET A 51 -4.90 15.51 -21.97
C MET A 51 -4.00 16.43 -22.79
N HIS A 52 -4.57 17.04 -23.82
CA HIS A 52 -3.81 17.87 -24.76
C HIS A 52 -3.92 19.34 -24.44
N ASN A 53 -2.80 20.06 -24.55
CA ASN A 53 -2.75 21.52 -24.43
C ASN A 53 -3.39 22.03 -23.11
N VAL A 54 -3.08 21.35 -22.01
CA VAL A 54 -3.57 21.67 -20.67
C VAL A 54 -3.10 23.07 -20.27
N ARG A 55 -4.01 23.84 -19.68
CA ARG A 55 -3.78 25.17 -19.13
C ARG A 55 -4.48 25.27 -17.78
N ALA A 56 -3.73 25.47 -16.69
CA ALA A 56 -4.27 25.74 -15.37
C ALA A 56 -3.27 26.60 -14.58
N SER A 57 -3.78 27.56 -13.81
CA SER A 57 -2.97 28.33 -12.86
C SER A 57 -3.01 27.77 -11.44
N PHE A 58 -4.02 26.94 -11.14
CA PHE A 58 -4.13 26.21 -9.87
C PHE A 58 -4.94 24.93 -10.02
N GLY A 59 -4.73 23.99 -9.10
CA GLY A 59 -5.53 22.79 -8.95
C GLY A 59 -4.69 21.52 -8.87
N GLU A 60 -5.28 20.47 -8.29
CA GLU A 60 -4.74 19.11 -8.30
C GLU A 60 -5.85 18.17 -8.79
N LEU A 61 -5.54 17.37 -9.81
CA LEU A 61 -6.44 16.35 -10.34
C LEU A 61 -6.21 15.02 -9.61
N MET A 62 -7.26 14.55 -8.95
CA MET A 62 -7.36 13.22 -8.39
C MET A 62 -7.89 12.28 -9.47
N LEU A 63 -7.20 11.17 -9.71
CA LEU A 63 -7.68 10.08 -10.53
C LEU A 63 -7.78 8.81 -9.69
N CYS A 64 -8.91 8.11 -9.78
CA CYS A 64 -9.27 6.98 -8.94
C CYS A 64 -9.81 5.85 -9.81
N VAL A 65 -9.41 4.62 -9.52
CA VAL A 65 -10.04 3.42 -10.07
C VAL A 65 -10.98 2.86 -9.04
N HIS A 66 -12.26 2.80 -9.37
CA HIS A 66 -13.29 2.18 -8.55
C HIS A 66 -13.63 0.80 -9.06
N ALA A 67 -13.94 -0.11 -8.14
CA ALA A 67 -14.41 -1.46 -8.42
C ALA A 67 -15.82 -1.66 -7.87
N GLN A 68 -16.64 -2.38 -8.63
CA GLN A 68 -17.99 -2.79 -8.24
C GLN A 68 -18.18 -4.28 -8.57
N ARG A 69 -18.75 -5.06 -7.65
CA ARG A 69 -19.10 -6.46 -7.92
C ARG A 69 -20.46 -6.50 -8.63
N ARG A 70 -20.58 -7.32 -9.68
CA ARG A 70 -21.81 -7.42 -10.48
C ARG A 70 -23.07 -7.77 -9.68
N ASP A 71 -22.92 -8.63 -8.67
CA ASP A 71 -24.06 -9.21 -7.93
C ASP A 71 -24.25 -8.57 -6.54
N SER A 72 -23.62 -7.43 -6.29
CA SER A 72 -23.66 -6.76 -5.00
C SER A 72 -24.30 -5.39 -5.15
N ASP A 73 -25.28 -5.09 -4.30
CA ASP A 73 -25.80 -3.74 -4.06
C ASP A 73 -24.81 -2.87 -3.26
N GLU A 74 -23.61 -3.41 -2.95
CA GLU A 74 -22.56 -2.63 -2.29
C GLU A 74 -22.06 -1.47 -3.16
N ASN A 75 -21.76 -0.37 -2.48
CA ASN A 75 -21.13 0.80 -3.09
C ASN A 75 -19.77 0.42 -3.71
N ALA A 76 -19.43 1.08 -4.81
CA ALA A 76 -18.12 0.91 -5.43
C ALA A 76 -16.98 1.24 -4.45
N SER A 77 -15.90 0.46 -4.51
CA SER A 77 -14.73 0.61 -3.65
C SER A 77 -13.53 1.16 -4.41
N LEU A 78 -12.75 2.04 -3.79
CA LEU A 78 -11.48 2.53 -4.35
C LEU A 78 -10.43 1.40 -4.39
N VAL A 79 -9.82 1.19 -5.55
CA VAL A 79 -8.79 0.15 -5.79
C VAL A 79 -7.41 0.75 -6.02
N ALA A 80 -7.34 1.85 -6.77
CA ALA A 80 -6.09 2.54 -7.04
C ALA A 80 -6.35 4.04 -7.19
N GLY A 81 -5.33 4.87 -6.96
CA GLY A 81 -5.44 6.31 -7.10
C GLY A 81 -4.11 6.97 -7.48
N SER A 82 -4.20 8.10 -8.17
CA SER A 82 -3.08 8.95 -8.53
C SER A 82 -3.45 10.41 -8.33
N ARG A 83 -2.45 11.22 -7.97
CA ARG A 83 -2.52 12.68 -7.90
C ARG A 83 -1.70 13.28 -9.02
N VAL A 84 -2.26 14.29 -9.69
CA VAL A 84 -1.58 14.98 -10.77
C VAL A 84 -1.70 16.48 -10.55
N ASP A 85 -0.57 17.14 -10.36
CA ASP A 85 -0.50 18.60 -10.40
C ASP A 85 -0.79 19.05 -11.84
N VAL A 86 -1.78 19.93 -11.99
CA VAL A 86 -2.22 20.43 -13.31
C VAL A 86 -1.68 21.82 -13.60
N VAL A 87 -0.97 22.44 -12.65
CA VAL A 87 -0.42 23.79 -12.80
C VAL A 87 0.65 23.80 -13.88
N THR A 88 0.51 24.72 -14.83
CA THR A 88 1.48 24.87 -15.90
C THR A 88 1.64 26.33 -16.34
N ASP A 89 2.89 26.77 -16.48
CA ASP A 89 3.23 28.13 -16.92
C ASP A 89 2.91 28.37 -18.41
N LYS A 90 2.86 27.29 -19.20
CA LYS A 90 2.62 27.30 -20.65
C LYS A 90 1.75 26.11 -21.04
N PRO A 91 0.91 26.23 -22.08
CA PRO A 91 0.11 25.09 -22.52
C PRO A 91 0.98 23.86 -22.79
N SER A 92 0.63 22.72 -22.18
CA SER A 92 1.42 21.48 -22.22
C SER A 92 0.54 20.24 -22.20
N ASP A 93 1.02 19.14 -22.79
CA ASP A 93 0.32 17.87 -22.69
C ASP A 93 0.53 17.25 -21.31
N LEU A 94 -0.52 16.64 -20.77
CA LEU A 94 -0.52 15.95 -19.49
C LEU A 94 -0.81 14.48 -19.71
N HIS A 95 0.01 13.62 -19.09
CA HIS A 95 -0.09 12.19 -19.20
C HIS A 95 -0.04 11.56 -17.81
N ALA A 96 -1.07 10.77 -17.47
CA ALA A 96 -1.17 10.07 -16.20
C ALA A 96 -1.49 8.60 -16.43
N THR A 97 -0.90 7.73 -15.62
CA THR A 97 -1.14 6.29 -15.67
C THR A 97 -1.50 5.78 -14.28
N ILE A 98 -2.51 4.92 -14.21
CA ILE A 98 -2.95 4.27 -12.98
C ILE A 98 -2.98 2.77 -13.23
N ALA A 99 -2.02 2.07 -12.65
CA ALA A 99 -1.97 0.62 -12.69
C ALA A 99 -2.82 0.02 -11.57
N PHE A 100 -3.48 -1.10 -11.84
CA PHE A 100 -4.26 -1.86 -10.88
C PHE A 100 -4.34 -3.32 -11.31
N PHE A 101 -4.90 -4.16 -10.45
CA PHE A 101 -5.14 -5.56 -10.75
C PHE A 101 -6.63 -5.84 -10.88
N ALA A 102 -7.05 -6.25 -12.08
CA ALA A 102 -8.44 -6.59 -12.37
C ALA A 102 -8.75 -8.02 -11.89
N LEU A 103 -9.92 -8.21 -11.28
CA LEU A 103 -10.42 -9.48 -10.77
C LEU A 103 -11.61 -9.96 -11.61
N ARG A 104 -11.80 -11.28 -11.66
CA ARG A 104 -12.99 -11.87 -12.29
C ARG A 104 -14.26 -11.42 -11.57
N ASN A 105 -15.33 -11.18 -12.34
CA ASN A 105 -16.65 -10.75 -11.87
C ASN A 105 -16.65 -9.42 -11.10
N VAL A 106 -15.66 -8.57 -11.35
CA VAL A 106 -15.58 -7.19 -10.84
C VAL A 106 -15.53 -6.25 -12.04
N GLN A 107 -16.33 -5.21 -11.99
CA GLN A 107 -16.33 -4.13 -12.97
C GLN A 107 -15.54 -2.96 -12.43
N TYR A 108 -14.86 -2.25 -13.32
CA TYR A 108 -13.98 -1.16 -12.95
C TYR A 108 -14.32 0.10 -13.73
N ALA A 109 -14.16 1.25 -13.10
CA ALA A 109 -14.30 2.56 -13.70
C ALA A 109 -13.18 3.49 -13.27
N LEU A 110 -12.72 4.34 -14.19
CA LEU A 110 -11.87 5.47 -13.88
C LEU A 110 -12.75 6.66 -13.52
N TYR A 111 -12.50 7.25 -12.36
CA TYR A 111 -13.13 8.47 -11.87
C TYR A 111 -12.08 9.56 -11.66
N GLY A 112 -12.37 10.79 -12.06
CA GLY A 112 -11.51 11.94 -11.87
C GLY A 112 -12.26 13.12 -11.28
N TYR A 113 -11.61 13.84 -10.35
CA TYR A 113 -12.15 15.04 -9.72
C TYR A 113 -11.03 15.98 -9.25
N PHE A 114 -11.33 17.26 -9.02
CA PHE A 114 -10.38 18.20 -8.39
C PHE A 114 -10.51 18.19 -6.86
N ASP A 115 -9.41 18.31 -6.13
CA ASP A 115 -9.45 18.34 -4.65
C ASP A 115 -10.12 19.62 -4.10
N GLN A 116 -9.72 20.80 -4.59
CA GLN A 116 -10.19 22.11 -4.07
C GLN A 116 -10.68 23.09 -5.17
N GLY A 117 -11.03 22.56 -6.34
CA GLY A 117 -11.38 23.34 -7.54
C GLY A 117 -10.15 23.66 -8.41
N SER A 118 -10.39 24.02 -9.67
CA SER A 118 -9.35 24.34 -10.65
C SER A 118 -9.90 25.22 -11.77
N ASP A 119 -9.03 26.01 -12.40
CA ASP A 119 -9.31 26.73 -13.65
C ASP A 119 -8.89 25.95 -14.91
N MET A 120 -8.58 24.65 -14.75
CA MET A 120 -8.03 23.80 -15.80
C MET A 120 -8.91 23.76 -17.07
N ARG A 121 -8.24 23.91 -18.21
CA ARG A 121 -8.77 23.69 -19.55
C ARG A 121 -7.85 22.77 -20.34
N ALA A 122 -8.40 22.04 -21.29
CA ALA A 122 -7.65 21.22 -22.24
C ALA A 122 -8.30 21.31 -23.63
N ASP A 123 -7.57 20.91 -24.68
CA ASP A 123 -8.11 20.81 -26.04
C ASP A 123 -8.59 19.38 -26.36
N GLY A 124 -8.15 18.38 -25.59
CA GLY A 124 -8.63 17.01 -25.69
C GLY A 124 -8.41 16.23 -24.40
N VAL A 125 -9.30 15.27 -24.13
CA VAL A 125 -9.16 14.28 -23.05
C VAL A 125 -9.39 12.90 -23.66
N LYS A 126 -8.43 12.01 -23.48
CA LYS A 126 -8.47 10.63 -23.96
C LYS A 126 -8.15 9.69 -22.81
N VAL A 127 -8.91 8.61 -22.70
CA VAL A 127 -8.66 7.54 -21.75
C VAL A 127 -8.49 6.24 -22.51
N VAL A 128 -7.39 5.54 -22.24
CA VAL A 128 -7.10 4.23 -22.77
C VAL A 128 -6.99 3.23 -21.64
N LEU A 129 -7.73 2.14 -21.76
CA LEU A 129 -7.55 0.97 -20.94
C LEU A 129 -6.57 0.02 -21.62
N HIS A 130 -5.53 -0.36 -20.88
CA HIS A 130 -4.64 -1.43 -21.26
C HIS A 130 -4.93 -2.63 -20.37
N GLU A 131 -5.41 -3.69 -21.00
CA GLU A 131 -5.49 -5.04 -20.43
C GLU A 131 -4.30 -5.80 -21.00
N SER A 132 -3.58 -6.54 -20.16
CA SER A 132 -2.49 -7.37 -20.65
C SER A 132 -3.06 -8.48 -21.53
N ASP A 133 -2.60 -8.55 -22.78
CA ASP A 133 -2.98 -9.59 -23.75
C ASP A 133 -2.29 -10.92 -23.39
N GLY A 134 -2.62 -11.51 -22.24
CA GLY A 134 -2.40 -12.95 -21.97
C GLY A 134 -0.99 -13.55 -22.09
N GLU A 135 0.07 -12.78 -22.36
CA GLU A 135 1.48 -13.21 -22.31
C GLU A 135 2.26 -12.40 -21.26
N ALA A 136 1.60 -12.10 -20.14
CA ALA A 136 2.32 -11.85 -18.91
C ALA A 136 2.99 -13.18 -18.55
N GLY A 137 4.32 -13.28 -18.67
CA GLY A 137 5.08 -14.43 -18.18
C GLY A 137 4.55 -14.84 -16.81
N ASP A 138 4.14 -16.10 -16.69
CA ASP A 138 3.44 -16.75 -15.56
C ASP A 138 3.08 -15.83 -14.39
N TYR A 139 2.19 -14.86 -14.62
CA TYR A 139 1.61 -14.07 -13.54
C TYR A 139 0.65 -14.97 -12.78
N ILE A 140 1.02 -15.34 -11.55
CA ILE A 140 0.17 -16.14 -10.68
C ILE A 140 -0.72 -15.20 -9.88
N GLU A 141 -2.03 -15.25 -10.13
CA GLU A 141 -3.02 -14.51 -9.33
C GLU A 141 -2.91 -14.95 -7.86
N PRO A 142 -2.71 -14.02 -6.92
CA PRO A 142 -2.63 -14.36 -5.52
C PRO A 142 -3.97 -14.95 -5.08
N PRO A 143 -3.98 -16.11 -4.41
CA PRO A 143 -5.22 -16.67 -3.91
C PRO A 143 -5.84 -15.73 -2.86
N ARG A 144 -7.16 -15.82 -2.66
CA ARG A 144 -7.84 -15.09 -1.58
C ARG A 144 -7.50 -15.71 -0.23
N SER A 145 -7.17 -14.86 0.73
CA SER A 145 -6.95 -15.28 2.11
C SER A 145 -8.28 -15.64 2.78
N ILE A 146 -8.22 -16.60 3.69
CA ILE A 146 -9.32 -16.92 4.61
C ILE A 146 -9.66 -15.69 5.48
N LEU A 147 -8.67 -14.82 5.77
CA LEU A 147 -8.85 -13.57 6.50
C LEU A 147 -9.81 -12.61 5.81
N ALA A 148 -9.74 -12.52 4.47
CA ALA A 148 -10.63 -11.68 3.68
C ALA A 148 -12.10 -12.13 3.83
N SER A 149 -12.32 -13.44 3.86
CA SER A 149 -13.66 -14.03 3.90
C SER A 149 -14.36 -13.83 5.26
N GLN A 150 -13.59 -13.78 6.35
CA GLN A 150 -14.14 -13.59 7.70
C GLN A 150 -14.37 -12.11 8.04
N GLN A 151 -13.56 -11.20 7.48
CA GLN A 151 -13.68 -9.76 7.74
C GLN A 151 -14.78 -9.06 6.93
N MET A 152 -15.29 -9.65 5.85
CA MET A 152 -16.52 -9.16 5.18
C MET A 152 -17.72 -9.01 6.13
N LYS A 153 -17.68 -9.65 7.31
CA LYS A 153 -18.73 -9.53 8.34
C LYS A 153 -18.47 -8.43 9.38
N ARG A 154 -17.32 -7.73 9.35
CA ARG A 154 -16.94 -6.73 10.34
C ARG A 154 -16.74 -5.40 9.62
N GLU A 155 -17.58 -4.41 9.94
CA GLU A 155 -17.48 -3.05 9.39
C GLU A 155 -16.04 -2.54 9.48
N VAL A 156 -15.40 -2.34 8.32
CA VAL A 156 -14.07 -1.76 8.22
C VAL A 156 -14.19 -0.30 8.61
N ARG A 157 -13.74 0.04 9.82
CA ARG A 157 -13.58 1.44 10.21
C ARG A 157 -12.38 2.00 9.44
N PRO A 158 -12.54 3.06 8.63
CA PRO A 158 -11.41 3.68 7.97
C PRO A 158 -10.44 4.21 9.03
N ALA A 159 -9.14 3.93 8.85
CA ALA A 159 -8.11 4.58 9.64
C ALA A 159 -8.03 6.04 9.18
N ASN A 160 -8.51 6.97 10.00
CA ASN A 160 -8.71 8.37 9.63
C ASN A 160 -7.41 9.18 9.41
N ALA A 161 -6.22 8.60 9.63
CA ALA A 161 -4.95 9.26 9.34
C ALA A 161 -3.83 8.23 9.09
N LEU A 162 -3.00 8.48 8.08
CA LEU A 162 -1.80 7.67 7.82
C LEU A 162 -0.73 7.89 8.89
N ILE A 163 -0.72 9.05 9.55
CA ILE A 163 0.19 9.36 10.66
C ILE A 163 -0.60 9.30 11.96
N HIS A 164 -0.07 8.57 12.94
CA HIS A 164 -0.69 8.39 14.24
C HIS A 164 0.17 9.02 15.34
N VAL A 165 -0.45 9.83 16.20
CA VAL A 165 0.25 10.62 17.24
C VAL A 165 0.19 9.95 18.63
N VAL A 166 -0.34 8.72 18.72
CA VAL A 166 -0.40 7.99 19.99
C VAL A 166 0.90 7.23 20.22
N PRO A 167 1.47 7.24 21.45
CA PRO A 167 2.66 6.48 21.78
C PRO A 167 2.52 4.99 21.41
N PRO A 168 3.48 4.41 20.69
CA PRO A 168 3.42 3.03 20.23
C PRO A 168 3.49 2.05 21.40
N ARG A 169 2.76 0.94 21.29
CA ARG A 169 2.62 -0.11 22.32
C ARG A 169 2.66 -1.48 21.66
N LEU A 170 3.15 -2.50 22.36
CA LEU A 170 3.15 -3.86 21.82
C LEU A 170 1.74 -4.45 21.70
N THR A 171 0.84 -4.11 22.63
CA THR A 171 -0.53 -4.65 22.69
C THR A 171 -1.51 -4.03 21.69
N ALA A 172 -1.15 -2.90 21.09
CA ALA A 172 -1.94 -2.17 20.11
C ALA A 172 -1.06 -1.86 18.89
N PRO A 173 -0.68 -2.90 18.12
CA PRO A 173 0.33 -2.78 17.08
C PRO A 173 -0.16 -1.89 15.93
N VAL A 174 0.66 -0.90 15.60
CA VAL A 174 0.58 -0.09 14.38
C VAL A 174 1.94 -0.16 13.67
N SER A 175 2.10 0.48 12.52
CA SER A 175 3.43 0.62 11.92
C SER A 175 4.25 1.55 12.80
N GLN A 176 5.23 1.03 13.54
CA GLN A 176 5.83 1.75 14.66
C GLN A 176 7.32 1.48 14.83
N ASP A 177 7.99 2.40 15.52
CA ASP A 177 9.37 2.25 15.97
C ASP A 177 9.50 1.50 17.30
N PHE A 178 10.71 1.03 17.59
CA PHE A 178 11.06 0.38 18.85
C PHE A 178 11.46 1.42 19.91
N THR A 179 10.64 1.53 20.95
CA THR A 179 10.81 2.50 22.03
C THR A 179 11.26 1.86 23.35
N ARG A 180 11.86 2.67 24.23
CA ARG A 180 12.25 2.26 25.59
C ARG A 180 11.08 1.79 26.43
N ILE A 181 9.87 2.31 26.17
CA ILE A 181 8.65 1.86 26.83
C ILE A 181 8.36 0.41 26.44
N GLN A 182 8.39 0.10 25.14
CA GLN A 182 8.18 -1.27 24.65
C GLN A 182 9.30 -2.22 25.10
N GLN A 183 10.55 -1.74 25.21
CA GLN A 183 11.64 -2.54 25.77
C GLN A 183 11.34 -2.99 27.21
N ARG A 184 10.77 -2.09 28.04
CA ARG A 184 10.31 -2.44 29.39
C ARG A 184 9.11 -3.39 29.37
N GLU A 185 8.19 -3.24 28.41
CA GLU A 185 7.06 -4.15 28.23
C GLU A 185 7.52 -5.57 27.91
N LEU A 186 8.55 -5.74 27.06
CA LEU A 186 9.16 -7.05 26.77
C LEU A 186 9.76 -7.68 28.01
N LYS A 187 10.57 -6.92 28.75
CA LYS A 187 11.19 -7.37 30.00
C LYS A 187 10.14 -7.82 31.01
N ALA A 188 9.08 -7.04 31.17
CA ALA A 188 7.98 -7.37 32.07
C ALA A 188 7.22 -8.63 31.64
N SER A 189 7.22 -8.93 30.35
CA SER A 189 6.61 -10.14 29.76
C SER A 189 7.57 -11.35 29.75
N GLY A 190 8.75 -11.24 30.38
CA GLY A 190 9.74 -12.32 30.44
C GLY A 190 10.46 -12.62 29.13
N HIS A 191 10.35 -11.74 28.14
CA HIS A 191 11.13 -11.79 26.90
C HIS A 191 12.43 -11.01 27.10
N GLY A 192 13.44 -11.23 26.26
CA GLY A 192 14.61 -10.36 26.27
C GLY A 192 14.30 -8.95 25.73
N GLU A 193 15.32 -8.11 25.75
CA GLU A 193 15.20 -6.66 25.51
C GLU A 193 15.76 -6.25 24.14
N SER A 194 16.04 -7.23 23.26
CA SER A 194 16.63 -6.98 21.94
C SER A 194 15.62 -6.49 20.92
N ALA A 195 16.11 -5.81 19.87
CA ALA A 195 15.27 -5.35 18.76
C ALA A 195 14.67 -6.50 17.94
N ASP A 196 15.34 -7.65 17.90
CA ASP A 196 14.83 -8.84 17.20
C ASP A 196 13.69 -9.48 17.99
N GLU A 197 13.84 -9.63 19.32
CA GLU A 197 12.75 -10.12 20.19
C GLU A 197 11.55 -9.16 20.19
N TRP A 198 11.80 -7.84 20.14
CA TRP A 198 10.74 -6.86 19.93
C TRP A 198 9.99 -7.08 18.62
N ALA A 199 10.72 -7.27 17.52
CA ALA A 199 10.12 -7.43 16.20
C ALA A 199 9.28 -8.71 16.13
N GLU A 200 9.76 -9.81 16.72
CA GLU A 200 9.04 -11.08 16.81
C GLU A 200 7.78 -10.95 17.67
N ALA A 201 7.89 -10.36 18.86
CA ALA A 201 6.74 -10.11 19.74
C ALA A 201 5.71 -9.19 19.06
N LEU A 202 6.17 -8.18 18.34
CA LEU A 202 5.31 -7.28 17.58
C LEU A 202 4.60 -8.03 16.44
N ALA A 203 5.28 -8.92 15.72
CA ALA A 203 4.67 -9.77 14.69
C ALA A 203 3.51 -10.59 15.27
N LEU A 204 3.74 -11.32 16.37
CA LEU A 204 2.70 -12.13 17.01
C LEU A 204 1.50 -11.27 17.44
N ASN A 205 1.77 -10.11 18.03
CA ASN A 205 0.71 -9.19 18.45
C ASN A 205 -0.04 -8.60 17.25
N ALA A 206 0.63 -8.26 16.15
CA ALA A 206 0.02 -7.79 14.92
C ALA A 206 -0.89 -8.86 14.33
N LEU A 207 -0.42 -10.09 14.18
CA LEU A 207 -1.24 -11.22 13.72
C LEU A 207 -2.52 -11.33 14.56
N LYS A 208 -2.40 -11.32 15.89
CA LYS A 208 -3.56 -11.37 16.79
C LYS A 208 -4.51 -10.17 16.63
N ALA A 209 -3.97 -8.95 16.62
CA ALA A 209 -4.76 -7.70 16.57
C ALA A 209 -5.52 -7.54 15.24
N PHE A 210 -4.90 -7.93 14.12
CA PHE A 210 -5.49 -7.87 12.79
C PHE A 210 -6.37 -9.09 12.46
N GLY A 211 -6.67 -9.93 13.46
CA GLY A 211 -7.64 -11.02 13.34
C GLY A 211 -7.10 -12.30 12.73
N VAL A 212 -5.78 -12.43 12.60
CA VAL A 212 -5.08 -13.67 12.22
C VAL A 212 -5.11 -14.62 13.40
N THR A 213 -6.29 -15.19 13.63
CA THR A 213 -6.62 -16.04 14.79
C THR A 213 -7.18 -17.39 14.37
N VAL A 214 -7.32 -17.62 13.07
CA VAL A 214 -7.84 -18.86 12.50
C VAL A 214 -6.70 -19.89 12.46
N PRO A 215 -6.88 -21.08 13.04
CA PRO A 215 -5.95 -22.19 12.84
C PRO A 215 -5.78 -22.50 11.35
N ALA A 216 -4.60 -23.00 10.97
CA ALA A 216 -4.24 -23.43 9.62
C ALA A 216 -4.09 -22.32 8.55
N LEU A 217 -3.83 -21.08 8.95
CA LEU A 217 -3.37 -20.05 8.01
C LEU A 217 -1.93 -20.33 7.56
N GLU A 218 -1.65 -20.03 6.29
CA GLU A 218 -0.32 -20.20 5.70
C GLU A 218 0.51 -18.93 5.95
N GLY A 219 1.62 -19.07 6.67
CA GLY A 219 2.52 -17.99 7.01
C GLY A 219 3.85 -18.10 6.27
N VAL A 220 4.35 -16.98 5.78
CA VAL A 220 5.73 -16.88 5.27
C VAL A 220 6.59 -16.16 6.31
N VAL A 221 7.63 -16.82 6.79
CA VAL A 221 8.65 -16.20 7.66
C VAL A 221 9.89 -15.95 6.83
N VAL A 222 10.29 -14.69 6.74
CA VAL A 222 11.42 -14.25 5.92
C VAL A 222 12.64 -14.05 6.80
N GLY A 223 13.74 -14.71 6.42
CA GLY A 223 15.00 -14.68 7.16
C GLY A 223 14.96 -15.50 8.46
N PRO A 224 16.03 -15.43 9.26
CA PRO A 224 16.13 -16.15 10.53
C PRO A 224 15.09 -15.67 11.56
N CYS A 225 14.50 -16.62 12.30
CA CYS A 225 13.71 -16.37 13.52
C CYS A 225 14.30 -17.10 14.73
N SER A 226 13.97 -16.63 15.93
CA SER A 226 14.23 -17.35 17.16
C SER A 226 13.36 -18.60 17.24
N GLN A 227 13.89 -19.69 17.81
CA GLN A 227 13.14 -20.92 18.01
C GLN A 227 11.83 -20.69 18.79
N GLN A 228 11.83 -19.74 19.72
CA GLN A 228 10.65 -19.39 20.51
C GLN A 228 9.55 -18.79 19.63
N PHE A 229 9.89 -17.89 18.70
CA PHE A 229 8.95 -17.31 17.76
C PHE A 229 8.36 -18.36 16.81
N CYS A 230 9.22 -19.18 16.20
CA CYS A 230 8.75 -20.19 15.26
C CYS A 230 7.88 -21.27 16.00
N THR A 231 8.18 -21.56 17.28
CA THR A 231 7.34 -22.40 18.15
C THR A 231 5.99 -21.74 18.44
N ALA A 232 5.95 -20.45 18.79
CA ALA A 232 4.71 -19.74 19.07
C ALA A 232 3.76 -19.71 17.86
N LEU A 233 4.29 -19.57 16.64
CA LEU A 233 3.51 -19.67 15.41
C LEU A 233 2.94 -21.08 15.20
N THR A 234 3.73 -22.11 15.50
CA THR A 234 3.30 -23.51 15.39
C THR A 234 2.24 -23.87 16.43
N ASP A 235 2.37 -23.39 17.66
CA ASP A 235 1.39 -23.56 18.74
C ASP A 235 0.05 -22.86 18.41
N ALA A 236 0.12 -21.74 17.70
CA ALA A 236 -1.04 -21.08 17.10
C ALA A 236 -1.65 -21.84 15.90
N ARG A 237 -1.06 -22.99 15.54
CA ARG A 237 -1.46 -23.90 14.45
C ARG A 237 -1.36 -23.26 13.07
N PHE A 238 -0.42 -22.34 12.86
CA PHE A 238 -0.12 -21.84 11.52
C PHE A 238 0.74 -22.84 10.75
N SER A 239 0.55 -22.90 9.43
CA SER A 239 1.43 -23.62 8.51
C SER A 239 2.52 -22.66 8.05
N ILE A 240 3.74 -22.80 8.57
CA ILE A 240 4.82 -21.86 8.32
C ILE A 240 5.76 -22.36 7.23
N VAL A 241 6.10 -21.49 6.29
CA VAL A 241 7.19 -21.66 5.34
C VAL A 241 8.26 -20.64 5.66
N GLU A 242 9.44 -21.11 6.08
CA GLU A 242 10.62 -20.29 6.27
C GLU A 242 11.34 -20.12 4.93
N VAL A 243 11.68 -18.88 4.59
CA VAL A 243 12.32 -18.54 3.31
C VAL A 243 13.49 -17.60 3.60
N PRO A 244 14.66 -17.78 2.95
CA PRO A 244 15.76 -16.82 3.09
C PRO A 244 15.32 -15.42 2.65
N ALA A 245 15.91 -14.40 3.29
CA ALA A 245 15.62 -13.00 2.99
C ALA A 245 16.03 -12.59 1.56
N GLU A 246 17.11 -13.18 1.07
CA GLU A 246 17.65 -12.91 -0.27
C GLU A 246 18.08 -14.21 -0.97
N PRO A 247 17.87 -14.33 -2.29
CA PRO A 247 17.14 -13.37 -3.13
C PRO A 247 15.62 -13.43 -2.87
N VAL A 248 14.92 -12.31 -3.15
CA VAL A 248 13.46 -12.32 -3.17
C VAL A 248 13.01 -13.33 -4.22
N PRO A 249 12.10 -14.27 -3.90
CA PRO A 249 11.61 -15.22 -4.87
C PRO A 249 11.05 -14.53 -6.11
N PRO A 250 11.24 -15.08 -7.32
CA PRO A 250 10.72 -14.48 -8.54
C PRO A 250 9.17 -14.55 -8.56
N PRO A 251 8.49 -13.68 -9.31
CA PRO A 251 7.02 -13.57 -9.32
C PRO A 251 6.27 -14.90 -9.49
N ASP A 252 6.80 -15.78 -10.33
CA ASP A 252 6.32 -17.12 -10.69
C ASP A 252 6.56 -18.21 -9.64
N PHE A 253 7.26 -17.92 -8.54
CA PHE A 253 7.63 -18.91 -7.52
C PHE A 253 6.44 -19.51 -6.72
N GLY A 254 5.20 -19.11 -7.00
CA GLY A 254 3.98 -19.68 -6.41
C GLY A 254 3.83 -19.52 -4.88
N LEU A 255 4.77 -18.86 -4.22
CA LEU A 255 4.77 -18.65 -2.77
C LEU A 255 3.79 -17.54 -2.40
N PHE A 256 2.69 -17.92 -1.75
CA PHE A 256 1.72 -17.00 -1.19
C PHE A 256 1.36 -17.36 0.26
N GLY A 257 1.30 -16.35 1.13
CA GLY A 257 0.88 -16.49 2.53
C GLY A 257 -0.37 -15.68 2.86
N ASP A 258 -1.19 -16.21 3.77
CA ASP A 258 -2.20 -15.44 4.49
C ASP A 258 -1.55 -14.37 5.38
N PHE A 259 -0.31 -14.61 5.81
CA PHE A 259 0.53 -13.57 6.37
C PHE A 259 2.00 -13.74 5.96
N MET A 260 2.75 -12.65 6.03
CA MET A 260 4.20 -12.62 5.85
C MET A 260 4.81 -11.78 6.96
N VAL A 261 5.84 -12.31 7.62
CA VAL A 261 6.59 -11.60 8.65
C VAL A 261 8.08 -11.66 8.36
N TRP A 262 8.75 -10.51 8.48
CA TRP A 262 10.20 -10.40 8.36
C TRP A 262 10.77 -9.67 9.58
N PRO A 263 10.94 -10.36 10.73
CA PRO A 263 11.33 -9.72 11.99
C PRO A 263 12.74 -9.12 11.95
N GLN A 264 13.69 -9.81 11.30
CA GLN A 264 15.06 -9.30 11.09
C GLN A 264 15.12 -8.10 10.14
N GLY A 265 14.12 -7.99 9.27
CA GLY A 265 13.94 -6.85 8.39
C GLY A 265 14.94 -6.74 7.26
N LEU A 266 14.80 -5.63 6.54
CA LEU A 266 15.63 -5.31 5.40
C LEU A 266 17.10 -5.15 5.83
N GLY A 267 17.99 -5.87 5.15
CA GLY A 267 19.43 -5.78 5.32
C GLY A 267 20.01 -4.45 4.82
N GLU A 268 21.34 -4.37 4.83
CA GLU A 268 22.06 -3.18 4.35
C GLU A 268 22.10 -3.17 2.81
N ILE A 269 21.13 -2.47 2.21
CA ILE A 269 21.06 -2.23 0.76
C ILE A 269 21.31 -0.75 0.52
N ASP A 270 22.39 -0.41 -0.18
CA ASP A 270 22.80 0.97 -0.43
C ASP A 270 21.81 1.75 -1.31
N ASP A 271 21.20 1.09 -2.30
CA ASP A 271 20.31 1.73 -3.28
C ASP A 271 18.85 1.77 -2.84
N ALA A 272 18.25 2.96 -2.84
CA ALA A 272 16.87 3.17 -2.42
C ALA A 272 15.84 2.50 -3.33
N ALA A 273 16.12 2.39 -4.63
CA ALA A 273 15.22 1.72 -5.56
C ALA A 273 15.23 0.20 -5.31
N GLN A 274 16.41 -0.39 -5.13
CA GLN A 274 16.58 -1.80 -4.77
C GLN A 274 15.93 -2.14 -3.42
N ARG A 275 16.05 -1.26 -2.41
CA ARG A 275 15.33 -1.40 -1.14
C ARG A 275 13.82 -1.50 -1.36
N TRP A 276 13.27 -0.58 -2.14
CA TRP A 276 11.85 -0.58 -2.45
C TRP A 276 11.41 -1.82 -3.23
N GLU A 277 12.14 -2.23 -4.27
CA GLU A 277 11.81 -3.44 -5.04
C GLU A 277 11.85 -4.70 -4.16
N THR A 278 12.75 -4.74 -3.18
CA THR A 278 12.80 -5.83 -2.19
C THR A 278 11.55 -5.83 -1.30
N VAL A 279 11.18 -4.69 -0.74
CA VAL A 279 9.95 -4.51 0.08
C VAL A 279 8.73 -4.93 -0.73
N LYS A 280 8.58 -4.39 -1.95
CA LYS A 280 7.47 -4.67 -2.86
C LYS A 280 7.39 -6.15 -3.22
N GLY A 281 8.52 -6.77 -3.55
CA GLY A 281 8.59 -8.18 -3.93
C GLY A 281 8.15 -9.14 -2.83
N TRP A 282 8.43 -8.81 -1.56
CA TRP A 282 7.93 -9.58 -0.42
C TRP A 282 6.44 -9.34 -0.13
N PHE A 283 5.97 -8.09 -0.16
CA PHE A 283 4.54 -7.81 0.01
C PHE A 283 3.68 -8.45 -1.10
N ALA A 284 4.21 -8.57 -2.31
CA ALA A 284 3.55 -9.26 -3.42
C ALA A 284 3.24 -10.75 -3.15
N ARG A 285 3.90 -11.37 -2.16
CA ARG A 285 3.66 -12.74 -1.68
C ARG A 285 2.48 -12.86 -0.73
N LEU A 286 1.79 -11.76 -0.40
CA LEU A 286 0.55 -11.84 0.35
C LEU A 286 -0.59 -12.29 -0.54
N LYS A 287 -1.41 -13.21 -0.04
CA LYS A 287 -2.76 -13.46 -0.54
C LYS A 287 -3.60 -12.19 -0.46
N ILE A 288 -4.66 -12.10 -1.27
CA ILE A 288 -5.64 -11.00 -1.15
C ILE A 288 -6.28 -11.06 0.24
N GLY A 289 -6.24 -9.97 1.00
CA GLY A 289 -6.62 -9.92 2.41
C GLY A 289 -5.55 -10.34 3.41
N GLY A 290 -4.37 -10.77 2.94
CA GLY A 290 -3.26 -11.21 3.79
C GLY A 290 -2.53 -10.04 4.47
N LEU A 291 -1.88 -10.33 5.60
CA LEU A 291 -1.18 -9.35 6.44
C LEU A 291 0.34 -9.49 6.31
N GLY A 292 1.03 -8.41 5.96
CA GLY A 292 2.49 -8.34 5.92
C GLY A 292 3.05 -7.44 7.01
N MET A 293 4.17 -7.86 7.59
CA MET A 293 5.02 -7.01 8.43
C MET A 293 6.48 -7.17 8.05
N ILE A 294 7.14 -6.05 7.77
CA ILE A 294 8.59 -6.00 7.55
C ILE A 294 9.20 -5.02 8.54
N THR A 295 10.38 -5.33 9.06
CA THR A 295 11.16 -4.35 9.83
C THR A 295 12.28 -3.72 9.02
N CYS A 296 12.78 -2.57 9.45
CA CYS A 296 13.98 -1.96 8.89
C CYS A 296 14.73 -1.16 9.95
N ARG A 297 16.03 -0.96 9.71
CA ARG A 297 16.85 -0.02 10.49
C ARG A 297 16.76 1.34 9.79
N TYR A 298 16.45 2.40 10.54
CA TYR A 298 16.32 3.74 9.98
C TYR A 298 17.02 4.77 10.87
N ARG A 299 17.38 5.90 10.28
CA ARG A 299 17.94 7.05 10.99
C ARG A 299 16.82 8.02 11.37
N PRO A 300 16.62 8.31 12.66
CA PRO A 300 15.71 9.37 13.10
C PRO A 300 16.16 10.75 12.62
N ASN A 301 15.22 11.61 12.20
CA ASN A 301 15.51 12.91 11.57
C ASN A 301 16.24 13.91 12.49
N GLU A 302 16.22 13.69 13.81
CA GLU A 302 16.74 14.62 14.82
C GLU A 302 18.24 14.43 15.14
N ILE A 303 18.90 13.44 14.53
CA ILE A 303 20.31 13.12 14.81
C ILE A 303 21.19 13.53 13.61
N PRO A 304 21.96 14.64 13.72
CA PRO A 304 22.83 15.08 12.63
C PRO A 304 23.87 14.01 12.28
N SER A 305 23.99 13.67 10.99
CA SER A 305 25.02 12.75 10.51
C SER A 305 26.37 13.46 10.45
N ALA A 306 27.36 13.00 11.22
CA ALA A 306 28.74 13.45 11.08
C ALA A 306 29.45 12.86 9.85
N SER A 307 28.84 11.89 9.15
CA SER A 307 29.46 11.17 8.01
C SER A 307 28.62 11.23 6.73
N ASN A 308 29.32 11.08 5.59
CA ASN A 308 28.77 10.98 4.23
C ASN A 308 27.90 9.72 3.97
N THR A 309 27.59 8.90 4.98
CA THR A 309 26.75 7.71 4.85
C THR A 309 25.25 8.00 4.86
N ALA A 310 24.85 9.28 4.82
CA ALA A 310 23.44 9.69 4.85
C ALA A 310 22.60 9.12 3.68
N ALA A 311 23.22 8.85 2.52
CA ALA A 311 22.54 8.24 1.37
C ALA A 311 22.20 6.75 1.56
N ARG A 312 22.88 6.06 2.50
CA ARG A 312 22.74 4.61 2.72
C ARG A 312 21.61 4.25 3.68
N ASN A 313 21.25 5.18 4.56
CA ASN A 313 20.32 4.88 5.65
C ASN A 313 18.90 5.27 5.29
N ILE A 314 17.97 4.34 5.56
CA ILE A 314 16.54 4.60 5.47
C ILE A 314 16.20 5.74 6.43
N ASN A 315 15.35 6.67 6.01
CA ASN A 315 14.82 7.73 6.86
C ASN A 315 13.29 7.68 6.91
N GLN A 316 12.69 8.48 7.79
CA GLN A 316 11.23 8.51 7.95
C GLN A 316 10.50 8.87 6.65
N ASN A 317 11.07 9.76 5.82
CA ASN A 317 10.48 10.14 4.53
C ASN A 317 10.49 8.99 3.53
N GLU A 318 11.50 8.13 3.56
CA GLU A 318 11.55 6.92 2.74
C GLU A 318 10.48 5.91 3.15
N ILE A 319 10.33 5.66 4.46
CA ILE A 319 9.26 4.80 4.99
C ILE A 319 7.87 5.34 4.63
N GLY A 320 7.66 6.66 4.76
CA GLY A 320 6.43 7.31 4.34
C GLY A 320 6.14 7.14 2.84
N ARG A 321 7.16 7.25 1.99
CA ARG A 321 7.03 6.97 0.55
C ARG A 321 6.70 5.51 0.26
N TRP A 322 7.27 4.56 1.00
CA TRP A 322 6.92 3.13 0.87
C TRP A 322 5.45 2.90 1.22
N ALA A 323 4.97 3.47 2.32
CA ALA A 323 3.56 3.38 2.71
C ALA A 323 2.61 3.92 1.63
N LEU A 324 2.91 5.10 1.06
CA LEU A 324 2.10 5.67 -0.01
C LEU A 324 2.13 4.83 -1.29
N ARG A 325 3.28 4.25 -1.64
CA ARG A 325 3.39 3.34 -2.79
C ARG A 325 2.62 2.04 -2.56
N LEU A 326 2.70 1.44 -1.37
CA LEU A 326 1.89 0.28 -1.01
C LEU A 326 0.39 0.60 -1.11
N ILE A 327 -0.05 1.78 -0.66
CA ILE A 327 -1.45 2.21 -0.83
C ILE A 327 -1.82 2.30 -2.31
N GLY A 328 -0.95 2.89 -3.14
CA GLY A 328 -1.13 2.93 -4.60
C GLY A 328 -1.19 1.54 -5.25
N ASP A 329 -0.47 0.56 -4.69
CA ASP A 329 -0.42 -0.83 -5.15
C ASP A 329 -1.53 -1.73 -4.57
N GLY A 330 -2.56 -1.14 -3.91
CA GLY A 330 -3.73 -1.87 -3.41
C GLY A 330 -3.57 -2.48 -2.01
N TYR A 331 -2.77 -1.86 -1.15
CA TYR A 331 -2.62 -2.28 0.26
C TYR A 331 -3.24 -1.25 1.22
N SER A 332 -3.82 -1.74 2.31
CA SER A 332 -4.17 -0.94 3.48
C SER A 332 -2.99 -0.94 4.44
N VAL A 333 -2.32 0.21 4.60
CA VAL A 333 -1.17 0.35 5.50
C VAL A 333 -1.66 0.76 6.90
N ALA A 334 -1.17 0.08 7.95
CA ALA A 334 -1.46 0.48 9.32
C ALA A 334 -0.82 1.86 9.61
N PRO A 335 -1.46 2.72 10.42
CA PRO A 335 -0.94 4.06 10.68
C PRO A 335 0.53 4.06 11.11
N LEU A 336 1.29 5.03 10.62
CA LEU A 336 2.70 5.24 10.93
C LEU A 336 2.83 6.04 12.24
N ALA A 337 3.50 5.47 13.23
CA ALA A 337 3.85 6.11 14.48
C ALA A 337 5.38 6.25 14.57
N PHE A 338 5.85 7.50 14.61
CA PHE A 338 7.25 7.83 14.85
C PHE A 338 7.36 8.57 16.18
N SER A 339 8.22 8.06 17.05
CA SER A 339 8.50 8.58 18.38
C SER A 339 9.65 9.59 18.34
N ALA A 340 9.76 10.42 19.38
CA ALA A 340 10.89 11.33 19.55
C ALA A 340 12.20 10.54 19.72
N ALA A 341 13.34 11.08 19.25
CA ALA A 341 14.61 10.36 19.25
C ALA A 341 15.04 9.88 20.66
N ASP A 342 14.72 10.67 21.68
CA ASP A 342 15.02 10.35 23.09
C ASP A 342 14.26 9.14 23.63
N ASP A 343 13.14 8.75 23.00
CA ASP A 343 12.34 7.60 23.40
C ASP A 343 12.76 6.31 22.70
N LEU A 344 13.61 6.40 21.67
CA LEU A 344 14.01 5.26 20.85
C LEU A 344 15.06 4.40 21.54
N VAL A 345 15.04 3.12 21.19
CA VAL A 345 16.16 2.20 21.41
C VAL A 345 17.01 2.23 20.15
N LEU A 346 18.20 2.82 20.26
CA LEU A 346 19.16 2.90 19.17
C LEU A 346 20.18 1.75 19.27
N ASP A 347 20.59 1.24 18.12
CA ASP A 347 21.72 0.32 18.05
C ASP A 347 23.08 1.04 18.12
N ALA A 348 24.17 0.28 17.99
CA ALA A 348 25.53 0.81 18.07
C ALA A 348 25.86 1.84 16.97
N ASP A 349 25.12 1.82 15.85
CA ASP A 349 25.28 2.76 14.73
C ASP A 349 24.36 3.98 14.86
N GLY A 350 23.63 4.09 15.96
CA GLY A 350 22.64 5.14 16.21
C GLY A 350 21.40 5.01 15.33
N LEU A 351 21.10 3.81 14.82
CA LEU A 351 19.90 3.55 14.05
C LEU A 351 18.79 2.99 14.95
N ALA A 352 17.56 3.42 14.67
CA ALA A 352 16.37 2.90 15.31
C ALA A 352 15.77 1.77 14.45
N ARG A 353 14.96 0.92 15.08
CA ARG A 353 14.19 -0.12 14.41
C ARG A 353 12.77 0.37 14.14
N PHE A 354 12.24 0.11 12.95
CA PHE A 354 10.85 0.39 12.57
C PHE A 354 10.19 -0.87 12.00
N ALA A 355 8.90 -1.06 12.26
CA ALA A 355 8.08 -2.11 11.67
C ALA A 355 6.98 -1.48 10.80
N LEU A 356 6.92 -1.84 9.53
CA LEU A 356 5.88 -1.46 8.59
C LEU A 356 4.86 -2.60 8.46
N ILE A 357 3.60 -2.31 8.77
CA ILE A 357 2.50 -3.27 8.71
C ILE A 357 1.54 -2.85 7.58
N ALA A 358 1.25 -3.78 6.67
CA ALA A 358 0.27 -3.55 5.62
C ALA A 358 -0.55 -4.80 5.33
N LYS A 359 -1.78 -4.60 4.85
CA LYS A 359 -2.69 -5.66 4.47
C LYS A 359 -3.04 -5.52 3.00
N ARG A 360 -2.95 -6.60 2.23
CA ARG A 360 -3.36 -6.59 0.82
C ARG A 360 -4.90 -6.51 0.73
N ILE A 361 -5.44 -5.62 -0.09
CA ILE A 361 -6.90 -5.44 -0.25
C ILE A 361 -7.44 -6.38 -1.32
#